data_AF-Q9F177-F1
#
_entry.id   AF-Q9F177-F1
#
_cell.length_a   1.000
_cell.length_b   1.000
_cell.length_c   1.000
_cell.angle_alpha   90.00
_cell.angle_beta   90.00
_cell.angle_gamma   90.00
#
_symmetry.space_group_name_H-M   'P 1'
#
loop_
_entity.id
_entity.type
_entity.pdbx_description
1 polymer ?
#
loop_
_entity_poly.entity_id
_entity_poly.type
_entity_poly.pdbx_seq_one_letter_code
_entity_poly.pdbx_strand_id
1 'polypeptide(L)'
;MSKETFSIEFAGRTLTVETGAIATQPNGAVVVRYGDTTVLTAATMGKMATGDFFPLQVNYEEKMYAAGKFPGGFNKREARPSTDATLTARLIDRPIRPMFAEGFRNEVQVINTVLSYDENASGRVAAMFGSSLALAISDIPFDGPIAGVEVAYIDGKYIINPTVAEKEASSLELSVAGNINAINMVESGAKELSEEVMLGALLAGHNAVKELIEFQNEIVAKVGKEKAEVELLHVDEDLKAEVIAAYNSDLQKAVQVEEKLAREAATKAVKEAIISVYSAKYENDENLSIILRDLAEILEGMEHAEVRRLITEDKIRPDGRKIDEIRPLDAEIDFTPRSITHGTGLFTRGQTQALSTLTLAPMNEAQIIDGLNDEYKKRFMHHYNFPQYSVGETGRYGAPGRREIGHGALGERALEQVLPSLEEF
;
A
#
# COMPACT_ATOMS: atom_id res chain seq x y z
N MET A 1 -30.05 8.18 -11.66
CA MET A 1 -29.31 8.93 -12.70
C MET A 1 -29.44 8.19 -14.01
N SER A 2 -29.42 8.88 -15.15
CA SER A 2 -29.28 8.24 -16.47
C SER A 2 -27.88 7.64 -16.61
N LYS A 3 -27.74 6.60 -17.44
CA LYS A 3 -26.45 6.04 -17.82
C LYS A 3 -25.63 7.10 -18.55
N GLU A 4 -24.42 7.36 -18.09
CA GLU A 4 -23.42 8.20 -18.78
C GLU A 4 -22.22 7.33 -19.17
N THR A 5 -21.65 7.60 -20.35
CA THR A 5 -20.52 6.85 -20.90
C THR A 5 -19.46 7.79 -21.45
N PHE A 6 -18.19 7.49 -21.14
CA PHE A 6 -17.03 8.27 -21.53
C PHE A 6 -15.95 7.32 -22.05
N SER A 7 -15.18 7.73 -23.07
CA SER A 7 -14.12 6.88 -23.63
C SER A 7 -12.90 7.70 -24.06
N ILE A 8 -11.72 7.12 -23.93
CA ILE A 8 -10.44 7.62 -24.44
C ILE A 8 -9.63 6.45 -25.02
N GLU A 9 -8.79 6.71 -26.02
CA GLU A 9 -7.75 5.76 -26.45
C GLU A 9 -6.51 5.94 -25.57
N PHE A 10 -6.12 4.91 -24.83
CA PHE A 10 -5.01 4.97 -23.90
C PHE A 10 -4.12 3.73 -24.03
N ALA A 11 -2.82 3.94 -24.20
CA ALA A 11 -1.82 2.88 -24.34
C ALA A 11 -2.25 1.78 -25.36
N GLY A 12 -2.77 2.21 -26.52
CA GLY A 12 -3.17 1.33 -27.63
C GLY A 12 -4.49 0.58 -27.43
N ARG A 13 -5.29 0.93 -26.41
CA ARG A 13 -6.58 0.29 -26.11
C ARG A 13 -7.63 1.34 -25.76
N THR A 14 -8.88 1.07 -26.07
CA THR A 14 -9.99 1.90 -25.60
C THR A 14 -10.20 1.71 -24.09
N LEU A 15 -10.19 2.80 -23.35
CA LEU A 15 -10.64 2.88 -21.96
C LEU A 15 -12.03 3.52 -21.95
N THR A 16 -13.04 2.77 -21.55
CA THR A 16 -14.44 3.22 -21.44
C THR A 16 -14.91 3.17 -20.00
N VAL A 17 -15.61 4.21 -19.57
CA VAL A 17 -16.19 4.34 -18.23
C VAL A 17 -17.70 4.49 -18.37
N GLU A 18 -18.46 3.72 -17.60
CA GLU A 18 -19.89 3.88 -17.45
C GLU A 18 -20.25 4.18 -15.98
N THR A 19 -21.18 5.11 -15.76
CA THR A 19 -21.74 5.39 -14.43
C THR A 19 -23.25 5.62 -14.49
N GLY A 20 -23.92 5.55 -13.35
CA GLY A 20 -25.37 5.81 -13.20
C GLY A 20 -26.30 4.63 -13.47
N ALA A 21 -25.81 3.54 -14.09
CA ALA A 21 -26.65 2.38 -14.48
C ALA A 21 -26.62 1.19 -13.49
N ILE A 22 -25.47 0.89 -12.90
CA ILE A 22 -25.25 -0.27 -12.02
C ILE A 22 -24.71 0.23 -10.68
N ALA A 23 -25.06 -0.47 -9.59
CA ALA A 23 -24.67 -0.12 -8.23
C ALA A 23 -25.02 1.33 -7.88
N THR A 24 -26.32 1.65 -7.90
CA THR A 24 -26.82 3.03 -7.71
C THR A 24 -26.99 3.45 -6.25
N GLN A 25 -26.73 2.56 -5.29
CA GLN A 25 -26.86 2.84 -3.85
C GLN A 25 -25.56 3.35 -3.18
N PRO A 26 -24.35 2.89 -3.55
CA PRO A 26 -23.10 3.45 -3.07
C PRO A 26 -22.94 4.96 -3.30
N ASN A 27 -22.04 5.57 -2.53
CA ASN A 27 -21.65 6.97 -2.68
C ASN A 27 -21.12 7.26 -4.08
N GLY A 28 -20.31 6.36 -4.64
CA GLY A 28 -19.87 6.40 -6.04
C GLY A 28 -19.71 5.01 -6.63
N ALA A 29 -20.01 4.86 -7.91
CA ALA A 29 -19.81 3.61 -8.63
C ALA A 29 -19.52 3.85 -10.11
N VAL A 30 -18.60 3.06 -10.66
CA VAL A 30 -18.23 3.08 -12.08
C VAL A 30 -18.00 1.66 -12.58
N VAL A 31 -18.30 1.43 -13.86
CA VAL A 31 -17.86 0.26 -14.60
C VAL A 31 -16.79 0.71 -15.57
N VAL A 32 -15.56 0.24 -15.36
CA VAL A 32 -14.41 0.54 -16.21
C VAL A 32 -14.18 -0.63 -17.14
N ARG A 33 -14.05 -0.36 -18.44
CA ARG A 33 -13.66 -1.30 -19.48
C ARG A 33 -12.34 -0.82 -20.08
N TYR A 34 -11.28 -1.59 -19.93
CA TYR A 34 -9.99 -1.31 -20.56
C TYR A 34 -9.66 -2.49 -21.47
N GLY A 35 -9.71 -2.28 -22.78
CA GLY A 35 -9.87 -3.40 -23.72
C GLY A 35 -11.12 -4.22 -23.35
N ASP A 36 -10.97 -5.55 -23.30
CA ASP A 36 -12.05 -6.46 -22.90
C ASP A 36 -12.10 -6.77 -21.39
N THR A 37 -11.13 -6.25 -20.62
CA THR A 37 -11.17 -6.31 -19.15
C THR A 37 -12.19 -5.33 -18.60
N THR A 38 -13.13 -5.83 -17.80
CA THR A 38 -14.20 -5.04 -17.18
C THR A 38 -14.14 -5.16 -15.66
N VAL A 39 -14.09 -4.02 -14.96
CA VAL A 39 -14.11 -3.94 -13.50
C VAL A 39 -15.27 -3.05 -13.04
N LEU A 40 -16.11 -3.56 -12.15
CA LEU A 40 -17.07 -2.76 -11.39
C LEU A 40 -16.41 -2.29 -10.11
N THR A 41 -16.34 -0.97 -9.92
CA THR A 41 -15.83 -0.37 -8.68
C THR A 41 -16.93 0.39 -7.98
N ALA A 42 -17.10 0.15 -6.69
CA ALA A 42 -18.03 0.86 -5.82
C ALA A 42 -17.30 1.39 -4.58
N ALA A 43 -17.52 2.66 -4.26
CA ALA A 43 -17.03 3.32 -3.06
C ALA A 43 -18.20 3.67 -2.13
N THR A 44 -18.07 3.30 -0.86
CA THR A 44 -19.04 3.58 0.19
C THR A 44 -18.37 4.24 1.40
N MET A 45 -19.05 5.21 1.98
CA MET A 45 -18.67 5.85 3.23
C MET A 45 -19.72 5.54 4.31
N GLY A 46 -19.24 5.04 5.44
CA GLY A 46 -20.02 4.74 6.62
C GLY A 46 -19.95 5.85 7.66
N LYS A 47 -20.21 5.48 8.91
CA LYS A 47 -20.15 6.39 10.06
C LYS A 47 -18.70 6.65 10.46
N MET A 48 -18.49 7.71 11.25
CA MET A 48 -17.22 7.94 11.93
C MET A 48 -16.90 6.77 12.86
N ALA A 49 -15.71 6.19 12.70
CA ALA A 49 -15.23 5.11 13.55
C ALA A 49 -14.74 5.66 14.90
N THR A 50 -14.86 4.83 15.94
CA THR A 50 -14.38 5.16 17.29
C THR A 50 -12.93 4.76 17.55
N GLY A 51 -12.26 4.18 16.56
CA GLY A 51 -10.85 3.76 16.67
C GLY A 51 -9.88 4.88 16.31
N ASP A 52 -8.63 4.71 16.72
CA ASP A 52 -7.58 5.74 16.59
C ASP A 52 -7.03 5.90 15.16
N PHE A 53 -7.50 5.10 14.19
CA PHE A 53 -6.99 5.07 12.83
C PHE A 53 -8.09 5.29 11.78
N PHE A 54 -7.70 5.78 10.61
CA PHE A 54 -8.58 5.92 9.46
C PHE A 54 -8.95 4.53 8.86
N PRO A 55 -10.22 4.09 8.95
CA PRO A 55 -10.64 2.77 8.49
C PRO A 55 -10.98 2.77 7.00
N LEU A 56 -9.94 2.87 6.18
CA LEU A 56 -10.02 2.60 4.74
C LEU A 56 -9.78 1.12 4.47
N GLN A 57 -10.74 0.50 3.77
CA GLN A 57 -10.65 -0.87 3.29
C GLN A 57 -10.78 -0.91 1.76
N VAL A 58 -9.73 -1.40 1.08
CA VAL A 58 -9.81 -1.74 -0.34
C VAL A 58 -9.90 -3.26 -0.51
N ASN A 59 -10.84 -3.68 -1.36
CA ASN A 59 -11.04 -5.05 -1.80
C ASN A 59 -10.90 -5.13 -3.32
N TYR A 60 -10.19 -6.15 -3.79
CA TYR A 60 -10.13 -6.55 -5.19
C TYR A 60 -10.57 -8.01 -5.27
N GLU A 61 -11.67 -8.25 -5.98
CA GLU A 61 -12.31 -9.55 -6.10
C GLU A 61 -12.21 -10.07 -7.53
N GLU A 62 -11.42 -11.12 -7.68
CA GLU A 62 -11.34 -11.90 -8.90
C GLU A 62 -12.47 -12.93 -8.90
N LYS A 63 -13.25 -12.96 -9.98
CA LYS A 63 -14.29 -13.97 -10.19
C LYS A 63 -13.87 -14.86 -11.35
N MET A 64 -13.86 -16.17 -11.17
CA MET A 64 -13.36 -17.10 -12.19
C MET A 64 -14.19 -17.05 -13.47
N TYR A 65 -15.48 -16.69 -13.36
CA TYR A 65 -16.32 -16.44 -14.52
C TYR A 65 -15.81 -15.32 -15.42
N ALA A 66 -15.01 -14.38 -14.90
CA ALA A 66 -14.44 -13.28 -15.68
C ALA A 66 -13.50 -13.78 -16.78
N ALA A 67 -12.87 -14.94 -16.56
CA ALA A 67 -12.06 -15.65 -17.54
C ALA A 67 -12.79 -16.85 -18.17
N GLY A 68 -14.12 -16.98 -17.97
CA GLY A 68 -14.89 -18.14 -18.42
C GLY A 68 -14.52 -19.46 -17.72
N LYS A 69 -13.85 -19.40 -16.56
CA LYS A 69 -13.37 -20.56 -15.81
C LYS A 69 -14.36 -20.96 -14.72
N PHE A 70 -14.47 -22.27 -14.47
CA PHE A 70 -15.23 -22.80 -13.34
C PHE A 70 -14.33 -22.85 -12.10
N PRO A 71 -14.75 -22.37 -10.92
CA PRO A 71 -13.86 -22.33 -9.75
C PRO A 71 -13.27 -23.69 -9.38
N GLY A 72 -11.97 -23.71 -9.14
CA GLY A 72 -11.23 -24.86 -8.62
C GLY A 72 -11.67 -25.30 -7.21
N GLY A 73 -11.02 -26.34 -6.69
CA GLY A 73 -11.25 -26.86 -5.35
C GLY A 73 -12.57 -27.62 -5.16
N PHE A 74 -12.88 -27.99 -3.91
CA PHE A 74 -14.04 -28.81 -3.54
C PHE A 74 -15.35 -28.01 -3.52
N ASN A 75 -15.32 -26.78 -2.99
CA ASN A 75 -16.52 -25.98 -2.77
C ASN A 75 -17.07 -25.30 -4.03
N LYS A 76 -16.31 -25.31 -5.15
CA LYS A 76 -16.69 -24.70 -6.43
C LYS A 76 -17.15 -23.24 -6.30
N ARG A 77 -16.45 -22.48 -5.45
CA ARG A 77 -16.73 -21.08 -5.14
C ARG A 77 -15.46 -20.37 -4.71
N GLU A 78 -15.27 -19.14 -5.16
CA GLU A 78 -14.19 -18.27 -4.72
C GLU A 78 -14.37 -17.94 -3.23
N ALA A 79 -13.31 -18.15 -2.45
CA ALA A 79 -13.35 -18.00 -1.00
C ALA A 79 -12.43 -16.87 -0.53
N ARG A 80 -11.17 -17.19 -0.24
CA ARG A 80 -10.18 -16.20 0.19
C ARG A 80 -9.58 -15.50 -1.03
N PRO A 81 -9.25 -14.21 -0.94
CA PRO A 81 -8.50 -13.52 -1.98
C PRO A 81 -7.19 -14.25 -2.31
N SER A 82 -6.83 -14.26 -3.59
CA SER A 82 -5.52 -14.73 -4.05
C SER A 82 -4.41 -13.79 -3.55
N THR A 83 -3.16 -14.24 -3.68
CA THR A 83 -1.99 -13.37 -3.45
C THR A 83 -2.04 -12.16 -4.37
N ASP A 84 -2.31 -12.36 -5.66
CA ASP A 84 -2.39 -11.25 -6.62
C ASP A 84 -3.52 -10.26 -6.25
N ALA A 85 -4.71 -10.76 -5.91
CA ALA A 85 -5.81 -9.91 -5.49
C ALA A 85 -5.47 -9.09 -4.23
N THR A 86 -4.74 -9.68 -3.27
CA THR A 86 -4.28 -8.98 -2.08
C THR A 86 -3.24 -7.92 -2.41
N LEU A 87 -2.31 -8.20 -3.32
CA LEU A 87 -1.29 -7.25 -3.79
C LEU A 87 -1.95 -6.10 -4.55
N THR A 88 -2.88 -6.39 -5.47
CA THR A 88 -3.64 -5.40 -6.22
C THR A 88 -4.46 -4.49 -5.29
N ALA A 89 -5.14 -5.05 -4.29
CA ALA A 89 -5.84 -4.23 -3.29
C ALA A 89 -4.89 -3.28 -2.53
N ARG A 90 -3.69 -3.74 -2.16
CA ARG A 90 -2.66 -2.90 -1.52
C ARG A 90 -2.11 -1.83 -2.47
N LEU A 91 -1.94 -2.17 -3.73
CA LEU A 91 -1.46 -1.26 -4.77
C LEU A 91 -2.43 -0.10 -4.98
N ILE A 92 -3.74 -0.34 -4.81
CA ILE A 92 -4.79 0.68 -4.88
C ILE A 92 -4.88 1.48 -3.56
N ASP A 93 -4.82 0.82 -2.40
CA ASP A 93 -4.93 1.46 -1.08
C ASP A 93 -3.83 2.51 -0.85
N ARG A 94 -2.58 2.16 -1.16
CA ARG A 94 -1.39 3.00 -0.93
C ARG A 94 -1.49 4.41 -1.55
N PRO A 95 -1.87 4.59 -2.83
CA PRO A 95 -1.96 5.92 -3.44
C PRO A 95 -3.23 6.70 -3.08
N ILE A 96 -4.36 6.04 -2.77
CA ILE A 96 -5.60 6.75 -2.42
C ILE A 96 -5.63 7.18 -0.94
N ARG A 97 -5.00 6.41 -0.03
CA ARG A 97 -5.04 6.67 1.41
C ARG A 97 -4.56 8.07 1.80
N PRO A 98 -3.45 8.61 1.25
CA PRO A 98 -2.97 9.94 1.59
C PRO A 98 -3.82 11.08 1.00
N MET A 99 -4.81 10.77 0.15
CA MET A 99 -5.70 11.77 -0.44
C MET A 99 -6.95 12.03 0.43
N PHE A 100 -7.08 11.37 1.57
CA PHE A 100 -8.07 11.72 2.58
C PHE A 100 -7.46 12.72 3.55
N ALA A 101 -8.26 13.71 3.97
CA ALA A 101 -7.82 14.73 4.90
C ALA A 101 -7.33 14.12 6.23
N GLU A 102 -6.36 14.78 6.85
CA GLU A 102 -5.98 14.48 8.23
C GLU A 102 -7.20 14.61 9.16
N GLY A 103 -7.29 13.75 10.17
CA GLY A 103 -8.48 13.67 11.03
C GLY A 103 -9.70 12.96 10.44
N PHE A 104 -9.67 12.56 9.16
CA PHE A 104 -10.77 11.80 8.56
C PHE A 104 -10.88 10.40 9.21
N ARG A 105 -12.07 10.07 9.73
CA ARG A 105 -12.32 8.83 10.49
C ARG A 105 -13.58 8.07 10.07
N ASN A 106 -14.34 8.54 9.09
CA ASN A 106 -15.42 7.75 8.51
C ASN A 106 -14.88 6.46 7.90
N GLU A 107 -15.59 5.35 8.12
CA GLU A 107 -15.28 4.09 7.46
C GLU A 107 -15.45 4.27 5.95
N VAL A 108 -14.43 3.91 5.17
CA VAL A 108 -14.50 3.96 3.70
C VAL A 108 -14.17 2.58 3.16
N GLN A 109 -15.05 2.07 2.29
CA GLN A 109 -14.84 0.80 1.61
C GLN A 109 -14.86 1.00 0.10
N VAL A 110 -13.83 0.48 -0.57
CA VAL A 110 -13.74 0.47 -2.03
C VAL A 110 -13.65 -0.98 -2.48
N ILE A 111 -14.68 -1.46 -3.17
CA ILE A 111 -14.75 -2.83 -3.69
C ILE A 111 -14.61 -2.80 -5.20
N ASN A 112 -13.62 -3.53 -5.71
CA ASN A 112 -13.38 -3.74 -7.13
C ASN A 112 -13.72 -5.19 -7.47
N THR A 113 -14.65 -5.41 -8.37
CA THR A 113 -15.06 -6.75 -8.83
C THR A 113 -14.73 -6.90 -10.31
N VAL A 114 -13.86 -7.86 -10.64
CA VAL A 114 -13.52 -8.18 -12.03
C VAL A 114 -14.68 -8.98 -12.65
N LEU A 115 -15.29 -8.42 -13.69
CA LEU A 115 -16.46 -8.98 -14.37
C LEU A 115 -16.09 -9.71 -15.68
N SER A 116 -15.05 -9.24 -16.35
CA SER A 116 -14.46 -9.81 -17.57
C SER A 116 -12.96 -9.58 -17.52
N TYR A 117 -12.17 -10.52 -18.04
CA TYR A 117 -10.72 -10.47 -17.98
C TYR A 117 -10.11 -10.79 -19.35
N ASP A 118 -9.35 -9.83 -19.86
CA ASP A 118 -8.41 -9.96 -20.97
C ASP A 118 -6.99 -9.90 -20.38
N GLU A 119 -6.21 -10.96 -20.59
CA GLU A 119 -4.84 -11.08 -20.09
C GLU A 119 -3.92 -9.94 -20.57
N ASN A 120 -4.23 -9.37 -21.74
CA ASN A 120 -3.46 -8.27 -22.32
C ASN A 120 -3.95 -6.90 -21.86
N ALA A 121 -4.97 -6.82 -21.01
CA ALA A 121 -5.50 -5.58 -20.47
C ALA A 121 -5.63 -5.66 -18.93
N SER A 122 -4.67 -5.05 -18.22
CA SER A 122 -4.52 -5.20 -16.77
C SER A 122 -5.77 -4.80 -15.97
N GLY A 123 -6.39 -5.79 -15.30
CA GLY A 123 -7.49 -5.57 -14.35
C GLY A 123 -7.09 -4.74 -13.14
N ARG A 124 -5.82 -4.80 -12.74
CA ARG A 124 -5.22 -3.96 -11.69
C ARG A 124 -5.24 -2.48 -12.07
N VAL A 125 -4.84 -2.14 -13.30
CA VAL A 125 -4.89 -0.76 -13.81
C VAL A 125 -6.34 -0.26 -13.90
N ALA A 126 -7.24 -1.08 -14.46
CA ALA A 126 -8.66 -0.74 -14.56
C ALA A 126 -9.30 -0.53 -13.18
N ALA A 127 -8.98 -1.37 -12.19
CA ALA A 127 -9.46 -1.25 -10.82
C ALA A 127 -8.89 -0.02 -10.09
N MET A 128 -7.62 0.32 -10.32
CA MET A 128 -7.03 1.53 -9.74
C MET A 128 -7.71 2.79 -10.29
N PHE A 129 -7.87 2.88 -11.60
CA PHE A 129 -8.60 3.96 -12.26
C PHE A 129 -10.05 4.02 -11.74
N GLY A 130 -10.73 2.88 -11.67
CA GLY A 130 -12.10 2.78 -11.17
C GLY A 130 -12.25 3.18 -9.71
N SER A 131 -11.29 2.84 -8.86
CA SER A 131 -11.27 3.20 -7.43
C SER A 131 -11.11 4.71 -7.25
N SER A 132 -10.16 5.31 -7.94
CA SER A 132 -9.97 6.76 -7.94
C SER A 132 -11.21 7.48 -8.44
N LEU A 133 -11.74 7.07 -9.59
CA LEU A 133 -12.87 7.75 -10.19
C LEU A 133 -14.16 7.57 -9.38
N ALA A 134 -14.42 6.38 -8.83
CA ALA A 134 -15.57 6.14 -7.96
C ALA A 134 -15.55 7.07 -6.74
N LEU A 135 -14.39 7.26 -6.10
CA LEU A 135 -14.23 8.22 -5.01
C LEU A 135 -14.39 9.67 -5.51
N ALA A 136 -13.77 10.01 -6.64
CA ALA A 136 -13.79 11.36 -7.18
C ALA A 136 -15.19 11.82 -7.59
N ILE A 137 -16.03 10.97 -8.19
CA ILE A 137 -17.42 11.31 -8.54
C ILE A 137 -18.39 11.22 -7.36
N SER A 138 -17.99 10.57 -6.25
CA SER A 138 -18.84 10.43 -5.07
C SER A 138 -18.94 11.73 -4.27
N ASP A 139 -19.82 11.75 -3.28
CA ASP A 139 -19.89 12.75 -2.22
C ASP A 139 -18.83 12.55 -1.12
N ILE A 140 -17.98 11.52 -1.19
CA ILE A 140 -16.92 11.28 -0.20
C ILE A 140 -15.82 12.35 -0.38
N PRO A 141 -15.42 13.08 0.69
CA PRO A 141 -14.28 13.99 0.66
C PRO A 141 -12.98 13.25 0.31
N PHE A 142 -12.41 13.58 -0.85
CA PHE A 142 -11.26 12.90 -1.44
C PHE A 142 -10.50 13.88 -2.33
N ASP A 143 -9.24 14.13 -1.99
CA ASP A 143 -8.33 15.06 -2.69
C ASP A 143 -7.55 14.37 -3.83
N GLY A 144 -8.29 13.58 -4.62
CA GLY A 144 -7.79 12.97 -5.84
C GLY A 144 -8.12 13.81 -7.09
N PRO A 145 -8.16 13.21 -8.29
CA PRO A 145 -7.97 11.79 -8.56
C PRO A 145 -6.49 11.36 -8.56
N ILE A 146 -6.27 10.05 -8.42
CA ILE A 146 -5.01 9.39 -8.70
C ILE A 146 -5.17 8.50 -9.93
N ALA A 147 -4.05 8.11 -10.55
CA ALA A 147 -4.05 7.02 -11.51
C ALA A 147 -2.77 6.21 -11.36
N GLY A 148 -2.73 5.05 -11.98
CA GLY A 148 -1.53 4.25 -12.08
C GLY A 148 -1.49 3.43 -13.35
N VAL A 149 -0.27 3.10 -13.74
CA VAL A 149 0.05 2.38 -14.97
C VAL A 149 1.13 1.34 -14.68
N GLU A 150 1.23 0.37 -15.59
CA GLU A 150 2.34 -0.55 -15.64
C GLU A 150 3.33 -0.09 -16.71
N VAL A 151 4.63 -0.30 -16.49
CA VAL A 151 5.71 0.10 -17.40
C VAL A 151 6.64 -1.09 -17.61
N ALA A 152 6.89 -1.41 -18.88
CA ALA A 152 7.91 -2.35 -19.33
C ALA A 152 9.09 -1.61 -19.99
N TYR A 153 10.24 -2.28 -20.08
CA TYR A 153 11.44 -1.80 -20.75
C TYR A 153 11.96 -2.88 -21.70
N ILE A 154 11.84 -2.64 -23.00
CA ILE A 154 12.20 -3.56 -24.09
C ILE A 154 13.03 -2.79 -25.11
N ASP A 155 14.22 -3.30 -25.44
CA ASP A 155 15.10 -2.76 -26.49
C ASP A 155 15.31 -1.24 -26.42
N GLY A 156 15.52 -0.71 -25.21
CA GLY A 156 15.75 0.72 -25.01
C GLY A 156 14.49 1.60 -24.94
N LYS A 157 13.29 1.01 -24.94
CA LYS A 157 12.01 1.73 -24.99
C LYS A 157 11.12 1.40 -23.80
N TYR A 158 10.45 2.42 -23.29
CA TYR A 158 9.40 2.29 -22.28
C TYR A 158 8.05 2.01 -22.93
N ILE A 159 7.36 0.98 -22.46
CA ILE A 159 6.03 0.60 -22.94
C ILE A 159 5.04 0.72 -21.77
N ILE A 160 3.97 1.49 -21.98
CA ILE A 160 2.92 1.70 -20.98
C ILE A 160 1.85 0.62 -21.15
N ASN A 161 1.42 0.04 -20.03
CA ASN A 161 0.45 -1.04 -19.94
C ASN A 161 0.74 -2.18 -20.94
N PRO A 162 1.92 -2.83 -20.80
CA PRO A 162 2.36 -3.89 -21.70
C PRO A 162 1.41 -5.09 -21.71
N THR A 163 1.32 -5.75 -22.86
CA THR A 163 0.70 -7.07 -23.07
C THR A 163 1.46 -8.17 -22.31
N VAL A 164 0.90 -9.39 -22.23
CA VAL A 164 1.58 -10.54 -21.62
C VAL A 164 2.93 -10.81 -22.29
N ALA A 165 2.95 -10.84 -23.63
CA ALA A 165 4.17 -11.06 -24.41
C ALA A 165 5.22 -9.96 -24.19
N GLU A 166 4.80 -8.70 -24.09
CA GLU A 166 5.72 -7.60 -23.78
C GLU A 166 6.26 -7.67 -22.35
N LYS A 167 5.45 -8.11 -21.37
CA LYS A 167 5.92 -8.34 -19.99
C LYS A 167 6.98 -9.42 -19.94
N GLU A 168 6.79 -10.53 -20.64
CA GLU A 168 7.76 -11.63 -20.72
C GLU A 168 9.09 -11.20 -21.35
N ALA A 169 9.02 -10.41 -22.43
CA ALA A 169 10.19 -9.85 -23.10
C ALA A 169 10.87 -8.72 -22.32
N SER A 170 10.20 -8.16 -21.31
CA SER A 170 10.68 -7.02 -20.55
C SER A 170 11.86 -7.35 -19.63
N SER A 171 12.71 -6.36 -19.44
CA SER A 171 13.72 -6.31 -18.38
C SER A 171 13.25 -5.54 -17.14
N LEU A 172 12.04 -4.97 -17.20
CA LEU A 172 11.40 -4.18 -16.15
C LEU A 172 9.94 -4.60 -15.97
N GLU A 173 9.54 -4.89 -14.75
CA GLU A 173 8.16 -4.87 -14.30
C GLU A 173 8.01 -3.71 -13.32
N LEU A 174 7.32 -2.64 -13.71
CA LEU A 174 7.11 -1.47 -12.86
C LEU A 174 5.63 -1.12 -12.82
N SER A 175 5.06 -1.00 -11.62
CA SER A 175 3.78 -0.34 -11.37
C SER A 175 4.04 1.01 -10.70
N VAL A 176 3.50 2.07 -11.27
CA VAL A 176 3.63 3.43 -10.74
C VAL A 176 2.25 4.06 -10.61
N ALA A 177 2.00 4.72 -9.48
CA ALA A 177 0.78 5.48 -9.25
C ALA A 177 1.07 6.80 -8.54
N GLY A 178 0.19 7.77 -8.78
CA GLY A 178 0.34 9.12 -8.25
C GLY A 178 -0.83 10.02 -8.60
N ASN A 179 -0.72 11.27 -8.17
CA ASN A 179 -1.59 12.36 -8.59
C ASN A 179 -0.90 13.18 -9.71
N ILE A 180 -1.54 14.26 -10.14
CA ILE A 180 -1.03 15.12 -11.23
C ILE A 180 0.36 15.70 -10.92
N ASN A 181 0.68 15.90 -9.64
CA ASN A 181 1.89 16.57 -9.20
C ASN A 181 3.03 15.59 -8.88
N ALA A 182 2.72 14.43 -8.31
CA ALA A 182 3.72 13.54 -7.74
C ALA A 182 3.34 12.06 -7.81
N ILE A 183 4.39 11.24 -7.92
CA ILE A 183 4.33 9.80 -7.69
C ILE A 183 4.30 9.56 -6.18
N ASN A 184 3.31 8.80 -5.69
CA ASN A 184 3.21 8.44 -4.27
C ASN A 184 3.28 6.92 -4.04
N MET A 185 3.29 6.12 -5.10
CA MET A 185 3.41 4.67 -5.01
C MET A 185 4.21 4.10 -6.18
N VAL A 186 5.19 3.27 -5.85
CA VAL A 186 6.01 2.50 -6.79
C VAL A 186 6.11 1.06 -6.28
N GLU A 187 6.03 0.12 -7.20
CA GLU A 187 6.35 -1.29 -7.00
C GLU A 187 7.05 -1.82 -8.25
N SER A 188 8.25 -2.42 -8.11
CA SER A 188 9.04 -2.82 -9.28
C SER A 188 9.88 -4.07 -9.06
N GLY A 189 10.18 -4.76 -10.16
CA GLY A 189 11.23 -5.78 -10.31
C GLY A 189 11.97 -5.52 -11.62
N ALA A 190 13.29 -5.68 -11.62
CA ALA A 190 14.11 -5.36 -12.78
C ALA A 190 15.32 -6.29 -12.88
N LYS A 191 15.68 -6.67 -14.11
CA LYS A 191 16.87 -7.47 -14.44
C LYS A 191 18.13 -6.59 -14.40
N GLU A 192 18.51 -6.17 -13.20
CA GLU A 192 19.73 -5.38 -12.92
C GLU A 192 19.86 -4.11 -13.80
N LEU A 193 18.74 -3.39 -13.97
CA LEU A 193 18.73 -2.14 -14.74
C LEU A 193 19.41 -0.99 -13.97
N SER A 194 20.02 -0.06 -14.72
CA SER A 194 20.64 1.13 -14.13
C SER A 194 19.62 2.09 -13.52
N GLU A 195 20.07 2.90 -12.56
CA GLU A 195 19.24 3.91 -11.91
C GLU A 195 18.66 4.93 -12.91
N GLU A 196 19.42 5.25 -13.97
CA GLU A 196 18.95 6.13 -15.04
C GLU A 196 17.75 5.54 -15.80
N VAL A 197 17.81 4.25 -16.13
CA VAL A 197 16.71 3.55 -16.80
C VAL A 197 15.48 3.49 -15.89
N MET A 198 15.68 3.19 -14.60
CA MET A 198 14.60 3.16 -13.61
C MET A 198 13.94 4.54 -13.44
N LEU A 199 14.74 5.61 -13.37
CA LEU A 199 14.22 6.98 -13.29
C LEU A 199 13.43 7.35 -14.55
N GLY A 200 13.94 7.02 -15.73
CA GLY A 200 13.22 7.25 -17.00
C GLY A 200 11.89 6.52 -17.05
N ALA A 201 11.82 5.28 -16.53
CA ALA A 201 10.58 4.52 -16.46
C ALA A 201 9.54 5.17 -15.52
N LEU A 202 9.98 5.68 -14.37
CA LEU A 202 9.12 6.41 -13.43
C LEU A 202 8.54 7.67 -14.08
N LEU A 203 9.35 8.44 -14.81
CA LEU A 203 8.92 9.64 -15.50
C LEU A 203 7.95 9.33 -16.66
N ALA A 204 8.25 8.30 -17.46
CA ALA A 204 7.38 7.85 -18.53
C ALA A 204 6.01 7.42 -18.00
N GLY A 205 5.99 6.63 -16.92
CA GLY A 205 4.75 6.20 -16.28
C GLY A 205 4.00 7.36 -15.62
N HIS A 206 4.68 8.34 -14.99
CA HIS A 206 3.99 9.51 -14.42
C HIS A 206 3.34 10.39 -15.48
N ASN A 207 3.96 10.54 -16.65
CA ASN A 207 3.32 11.26 -17.77
C ASN A 207 2.02 10.57 -18.22
N ALA A 208 2.01 9.24 -18.31
CA ALA A 208 0.80 8.48 -18.64
C ALA A 208 -0.27 8.56 -17.52
N VAL A 209 0.16 8.63 -16.24
CA VAL A 209 -0.73 8.88 -15.10
C VAL A 209 -1.44 10.23 -15.22
N LYS A 210 -0.74 11.28 -15.66
CA LYS A 210 -1.33 12.61 -15.83
C LYS A 210 -2.43 12.62 -16.88
N GLU A 211 -2.23 11.96 -18.02
CA GLU A 211 -3.23 11.81 -19.08
C GLU A 211 -4.52 11.14 -18.55
N LEU A 212 -4.39 10.06 -17.77
CA LEU A 212 -5.54 9.40 -17.13
C LEU A 212 -6.24 10.29 -16.09
N ILE A 213 -5.50 11.13 -15.37
CA ILE A 213 -6.06 12.08 -14.41
C ILE A 213 -6.85 13.19 -15.11
N GLU A 214 -6.35 13.71 -16.22
CA GLU A 214 -7.06 14.69 -17.04
C GLU A 214 -8.40 14.12 -17.50
N PHE A 215 -8.42 12.88 -18.01
CA PHE A 215 -9.66 12.20 -18.38
C PHE A 215 -10.61 12.01 -17.19
N GLN A 216 -10.10 11.64 -16.01
CA GLN A 216 -10.94 11.56 -14.80
C GLN A 216 -11.56 12.92 -14.44
N ASN A 217 -10.78 14.01 -14.52
CA ASN A 217 -11.26 15.35 -14.20
C ASN A 217 -12.39 15.80 -15.14
N GLU A 218 -12.32 15.46 -16.42
CA GLU A 218 -13.42 15.70 -17.37
C GLU A 218 -14.72 14.99 -16.96
N ILE A 219 -14.60 13.73 -16.51
CA ILE A 219 -15.75 12.95 -16.02
C ILE A 219 -16.30 13.58 -14.74
N VAL A 220 -15.43 13.87 -13.76
CA VAL A 220 -15.82 14.48 -12.47
C VAL A 220 -16.54 15.80 -12.68
N ALA A 221 -16.07 16.65 -13.61
CA ALA A 221 -16.72 17.91 -13.93
C ALA A 221 -18.17 17.73 -14.46
N LYS A 222 -18.46 16.61 -15.12
CA LYS A 222 -19.79 16.34 -15.71
C LYS A 222 -20.74 15.60 -14.77
N VAL A 223 -20.25 14.68 -13.94
CA VAL A 223 -21.10 13.78 -13.14
C VAL A 223 -20.76 13.73 -11.65
N GLY A 224 -19.74 14.47 -11.21
CA GLY A 224 -19.33 14.51 -9.81
C GLY A 224 -20.41 15.07 -8.89
N LYS A 225 -20.58 14.44 -7.74
CA LYS A 225 -21.45 14.92 -6.68
C LYS A 225 -20.74 16.00 -5.86
N GLU A 226 -21.55 16.87 -5.24
CA GLU A 226 -21.08 17.76 -4.18
C GLU A 226 -20.52 16.92 -3.02
N LYS A 227 -19.39 17.35 -2.46
CA LYS A 227 -18.74 16.64 -1.35
C LYS A 227 -19.54 16.83 -0.07
N ALA A 228 -19.77 15.75 0.65
CA ALA A 228 -20.41 15.77 1.94
C ALA A 228 -19.53 16.51 2.94
N GLU A 229 -20.16 17.33 3.79
CA GLU A 229 -19.50 17.85 4.97
C GLU A 229 -19.31 16.70 5.96
N VAL A 230 -18.06 16.45 6.33
CA VAL A 230 -17.68 15.43 7.32
C VAL A 230 -17.00 16.11 8.49
N GLU A 231 -17.26 15.59 9.68
CA GLU A 231 -16.51 15.97 10.86
C GLU A 231 -15.09 15.41 10.74
N LEU A 232 -14.10 16.30 10.80
CA LEU A 232 -12.70 15.93 10.90
C LEU A 232 -12.29 16.02 12.36
N LEU A 233 -11.57 15.02 12.84
CA LEU A 233 -10.94 15.11 14.14
C LEU A 233 -9.78 16.09 14.06
N HIS A 234 -9.90 17.19 14.80
CA HIS A 234 -8.85 18.17 14.96
C HIS A 234 -8.41 18.21 16.40
N VAL A 235 -7.12 18.49 16.57
CA VAL A 235 -6.51 18.79 17.86
C VAL A 235 -6.85 20.23 18.25
N ASP A 236 -7.16 20.44 19.53
CA ASP A 236 -7.26 21.80 20.09
C ASP A 236 -5.91 22.55 19.99
N GLU A 237 -5.89 23.65 19.21
CA GLU A 237 -4.69 24.44 18.95
C GLU A 237 -4.18 25.22 20.19
N ASP A 238 -5.07 25.61 21.11
CA ASP A 238 -4.67 26.26 22.36
C ASP A 238 -4.00 25.25 23.29
N LEU A 239 -4.57 24.04 23.40
CA LEU A 239 -3.95 22.93 24.13
C LEU A 239 -2.57 22.58 23.55
N LYS A 240 -2.48 22.49 22.24
CA LYS A 240 -1.21 22.22 21.53
C LYS A 240 -0.16 23.28 21.82
N ALA A 241 -0.53 24.57 21.75
CA ALA A 241 0.38 25.66 22.08
C ALA A 241 0.86 25.60 23.53
N GLU A 242 -0.04 25.30 24.47
CA GLU A 242 0.27 25.12 25.90
C GLU A 242 1.29 23.98 26.12
N VAL A 243 1.00 22.79 25.56
CA VAL A 243 1.83 21.58 25.74
C VAL A 243 3.22 21.78 25.12
N ILE A 244 3.29 22.36 23.91
CA ILE A 244 4.57 22.65 23.25
C ILE A 244 5.39 23.62 24.10
N ALA A 245 4.80 24.71 24.59
CA ALA A 245 5.51 25.69 25.40
C ALA A 245 6.06 25.08 26.70
N ALA A 246 5.32 24.16 27.32
CA ALA A 246 5.69 23.56 28.59
C ALA A 246 6.69 22.39 28.46
N TYR A 247 6.55 21.53 27.44
CA TYR A 247 7.22 20.22 27.42
C TYR A 247 8.10 19.93 26.21
N ASN A 248 8.19 20.85 25.23
CA ASN A 248 8.97 20.59 24.02
C ASN A 248 10.43 20.25 24.32
N SER A 249 11.10 21.00 25.21
CA SER A 249 12.50 20.71 25.61
C SER A 249 12.68 19.30 26.19
N ASP A 250 11.72 18.83 26.99
CA ASP A 250 11.85 17.54 27.66
C ASP A 250 11.65 16.38 26.68
N LEU A 251 10.69 16.53 25.77
CA LEU A 251 10.48 15.55 24.70
C LEU A 251 11.67 15.51 23.73
N GLN A 252 12.24 16.67 23.37
CA GLN A 252 13.42 16.74 22.50
C GLN A 252 14.60 15.97 23.09
N LYS A 253 14.87 16.12 24.39
CA LYS A 253 15.94 15.37 25.08
C LYS A 253 15.67 13.87 25.07
N ALA A 254 14.41 13.44 25.23
CA ALA A 254 14.05 12.03 25.20
C ALA A 254 14.22 11.41 23.80
N VAL A 255 13.82 12.13 22.74
CA VAL A 255 13.93 11.68 21.34
C VAL A 255 15.38 11.52 20.89
N GLN A 256 16.31 12.28 21.47
CA GLN A 256 17.73 12.23 21.12
C GLN A 256 18.50 11.09 21.81
N VAL A 257 17.85 10.23 22.60
CA VAL A 257 18.48 9.02 23.15
C VAL A 257 18.80 8.06 22.01
N GLU A 258 20.06 7.63 21.89
CA GLU A 258 20.53 6.84 20.75
C GLU A 258 19.97 5.41 20.74
N GLU A 259 20.04 4.72 21.88
CA GLU A 259 19.59 3.33 22.02
C GLU A 259 18.05 3.27 21.96
N LYS A 260 17.51 2.43 21.07
CA LYS A 260 16.07 2.40 20.76
C LYS A 260 15.19 2.09 21.97
N LEU A 261 15.49 1.07 22.77
CA LEU A 261 14.64 0.69 23.90
C LEU A 261 14.69 1.75 25.00
N ALA A 262 15.86 2.32 25.25
CA ALA A 262 16.05 3.44 26.15
C ALA A 262 15.32 4.70 25.66
N ARG A 263 15.34 4.97 24.35
CA ARG A 263 14.58 6.07 23.73
C ARG A 263 13.08 5.85 23.87
N GLU A 264 12.58 4.67 23.51
CA GLU A 264 11.17 4.33 23.68
C GLU A 264 10.73 4.46 25.14
N ALA A 265 11.53 4.01 26.09
CA ALA A 265 11.27 4.16 27.51
C ALA A 265 11.30 5.63 27.97
N ALA A 266 12.28 6.43 27.52
CA ALA A 266 12.41 7.84 27.87
C ALA A 266 11.25 8.66 27.31
N THR A 267 10.94 8.49 26.02
CA THR A 267 9.81 9.16 25.36
C THR A 267 8.49 8.75 26.02
N LYS A 268 8.29 7.46 26.31
CA LYS A 268 7.12 6.97 27.02
C LYS A 268 6.98 7.59 28.41
N ALA A 269 8.07 7.65 29.19
CA ALA A 269 8.05 8.24 30.52
C ALA A 269 7.66 9.73 30.49
N VAL A 270 8.19 10.49 29.53
CA VAL A 270 7.80 11.90 29.32
C VAL A 270 6.31 12.00 28.96
N LYS A 271 5.84 11.20 27.99
CA LYS A 271 4.44 11.19 27.57
C LYS A 271 3.50 10.82 28.73
N GLU A 272 3.80 9.78 29.49
CA GLU A 272 2.99 9.34 30.64
C GLU A 272 2.94 10.39 31.76
N ALA A 273 4.07 11.08 32.02
CA ALA A 273 4.11 12.17 32.99
C ALA A 273 3.20 13.34 32.56
N ILE A 274 3.26 13.73 31.29
CA ILE A 274 2.41 14.79 30.73
C ILE A 274 0.94 14.35 30.78
N ILE A 275 0.61 13.15 30.30
CA ILE A 275 -0.75 12.60 30.35
C ILE A 275 -1.31 12.61 31.77
N SER A 276 -0.50 12.26 32.77
CA SER A 276 -0.91 12.27 34.18
C SER A 276 -1.23 13.68 34.68
N VAL A 277 -0.41 14.68 34.32
CA VAL A 277 -0.64 16.09 34.67
C VAL A 277 -1.95 16.60 34.06
N TYR A 278 -2.18 16.35 32.78
CA TYR A 278 -3.39 16.81 32.09
C TYR A 278 -4.64 16.03 32.53
N SER A 279 -4.51 14.73 32.83
CA SER A 279 -5.58 13.92 33.39
C SER A 279 -6.05 14.47 34.74
N ALA A 280 -5.12 14.88 35.60
CA ALA A 280 -5.45 15.53 36.88
C ALA A 280 -6.02 16.95 36.68
N LYS A 281 -5.49 17.72 35.71
CA LYS A 281 -5.95 19.08 35.41
C LYS A 281 -7.41 19.10 34.93
N TYR A 282 -7.82 18.10 34.16
CA TYR A 282 -9.15 18.00 33.53
C TYR A 282 -10.03 16.88 34.12
N GLU A 283 -9.74 16.39 35.33
CA GLU A 283 -10.43 15.23 35.92
C GLU A 283 -11.97 15.38 35.98
N ASN A 284 -12.45 16.61 36.17
CA ASN A 284 -13.88 16.93 36.24
C ASN A 284 -14.44 17.51 34.94
N ASP A 285 -13.67 17.51 33.84
CA ASP A 285 -14.12 17.99 32.55
C ASP A 285 -14.90 16.90 31.81
N GLU A 286 -16.08 17.25 31.30
CA GLU A 286 -16.91 16.31 30.52
C GLU A 286 -16.23 15.85 29.23
N ASN A 287 -15.24 16.61 28.73
CA ASN A 287 -14.47 16.32 27.51
C ASN A 287 -13.11 15.65 27.78
N LEU A 288 -12.85 15.15 28.98
CA LEU A 288 -11.56 14.56 29.36
C LEU A 288 -11.05 13.54 28.32
N SER A 289 -11.93 12.67 27.79
CA SER A 289 -11.53 11.67 26.79
C SER A 289 -11.02 12.28 25.48
N ILE A 290 -11.64 13.38 25.03
CA ILE A 290 -11.24 14.12 23.83
C ILE A 290 -9.92 14.84 24.08
N ILE A 291 -9.78 15.49 25.24
CA ILE A 291 -8.55 16.19 25.64
C ILE A 291 -7.37 15.22 25.70
N LEU A 292 -7.56 14.02 26.25
CA LEU A 292 -6.49 13.01 26.33
C LEU A 292 -6.12 12.42 24.96
N ARG A 293 -7.10 12.27 24.05
CA ARG A 293 -6.84 11.90 22.65
C ARG A 293 -6.00 12.97 21.97
N ASP A 294 -6.43 14.22 22.03
CA ASP A 294 -5.74 15.36 21.41
C ASP A 294 -4.33 15.52 21.98
N LEU A 295 -4.18 15.36 23.30
CA LEU A 295 -2.88 15.36 23.95
C LEU A 295 -1.97 14.26 23.41
N ALA A 296 -2.47 13.03 23.23
CA ALA A 296 -1.69 11.94 22.65
C ALA A 296 -1.22 12.26 21.23
N GLU A 297 -2.10 12.84 20.40
CA GLU A 297 -1.80 13.25 19.02
C GLU A 297 -0.80 14.42 18.99
N ILE A 298 -0.92 15.41 19.88
CA ILE A 298 0.05 16.50 20.06
C ILE A 298 1.43 15.93 20.38
N LEU A 299 1.51 15.02 21.35
CA LEU A 299 2.78 14.44 21.79
C LEU A 299 3.44 13.59 20.70
N GLU A 300 2.66 12.88 19.88
CA GLU A 300 3.16 12.18 18.69
C GLU A 300 3.64 13.17 17.62
N GLY A 301 2.87 14.24 17.36
CA GLY A 301 3.25 15.30 16.43
C GLY A 301 4.54 16.02 16.83
N MET A 302 4.73 16.28 18.12
CA MET A 302 5.96 16.88 18.66
C MET A 302 7.17 15.95 18.48
N GLU A 303 7.01 14.64 18.71
CA GLU A 303 8.06 13.65 18.47
C GLU A 303 8.44 13.60 16.98
N HIS A 304 7.45 13.55 16.09
CA HIS A 304 7.68 13.57 14.65
C HIS A 304 8.37 14.87 14.19
N ALA A 305 7.96 16.02 14.71
CA ALA A 305 8.57 17.30 14.40
C ALA A 305 10.04 17.35 14.80
N GLU A 306 10.39 16.86 16.00
CA GLU A 306 11.79 16.84 16.44
C GLU A 306 12.63 15.87 15.61
N VAL A 307 12.15 14.65 15.36
CA VAL A 307 12.87 13.69 14.50
C VAL A 307 13.13 14.29 13.12
N ARG A 308 12.13 14.99 12.56
CA ARG A 308 12.28 15.67 11.27
C ARG A 308 13.30 16.80 11.33
N ARG A 309 13.27 17.63 12.38
CA ARG A 309 14.24 18.72 12.59
C ARG A 309 15.67 18.20 12.67
N LEU A 310 15.92 17.17 13.48
CA LEU A 310 17.24 16.52 13.63
C LEU A 310 17.80 16.05 12.28
N ILE A 311 16.98 15.39 11.46
CA ILE A 311 17.41 14.88 10.15
C ILE A 311 17.62 16.00 9.14
N THR A 312 16.74 17.02 9.13
CA THR A 312 16.74 18.05 8.08
C THR A 312 17.71 19.19 8.35
N GLU A 313 17.83 19.63 9.59
CA GLU A 313 18.71 20.73 10.02
C GLU A 313 20.06 20.20 10.49
N ASP A 314 20.06 19.33 11.49
CA ASP A 314 21.30 18.84 12.15
C ASP A 314 22.00 17.74 11.33
N LYS A 315 21.32 17.18 10.31
CA LYS A 315 21.81 16.09 9.46
C LYS A 315 22.19 14.82 10.24
N ILE A 316 21.59 14.64 11.41
CA ILE A 316 21.82 13.51 12.31
C ILE A 316 20.52 12.72 12.44
N ARG A 317 20.64 11.40 12.40
CA ARG A 317 19.51 10.49 12.60
C ARG A 317 19.24 10.29 14.09
N PRO A 318 18.03 9.87 14.49
CA PRO A 318 17.70 9.62 15.91
C PRO A 318 18.60 8.62 16.63
N ASP A 319 19.32 7.77 15.90
CA ASP A 319 20.28 6.81 16.43
C ASP A 319 21.76 7.26 16.28
N GLY A 320 21.99 8.57 16.14
CA GLY A 320 23.32 9.20 16.10
C GLY A 320 24.05 9.10 14.75
N ARG A 321 23.54 8.29 13.80
CA ARG A 321 24.17 8.05 12.50
C ARG A 321 24.05 9.23 11.54
N LYS A 322 25.00 9.31 10.61
CA LYS A 322 24.90 10.20 9.44
C LYS A 322 23.82 9.70 8.47
N ILE A 323 23.42 10.56 7.53
CA ILE A 323 22.38 10.25 6.53
C ILE A 323 22.81 9.10 5.58
N ASP A 324 24.09 9.01 5.26
CA ASP A 324 24.71 8.02 4.37
C ASP A 324 25.27 6.79 5.11
N GLU A 325 25.20 6.77 6.44
CA GLU A 325 25.77 5.71 7.26
C GLU A 325 24.77 4.56 7.49
N ILE A 326 25.20 3.33 7.19
CA ILE A 326 24.43 2.11 7.44
C ILE A 326 24.63 1.57 8.85
N ARG A 327 23.64 0.84 9.38
CA ARG A 327 23.76 0.16 10.68
C ARG A 327 24.79 -0.98 10.60
N PRO A 328 25.39 -1.39 11.74
CA PRO A 328 26.24 -2.58 11.81
C PRO A 328 25.57 -3.79 11.17
N LEU A 329 26.34 -4.53 10.39
CA LEU A 329 25.92 -5.73 9.69
C LEU A 329 26.54 -6.95 10.35
N ASP A 330 25.74 -7.98 10.52
CA ASP A 330 26.18 -9.30 10.94
C ASP A 330 25.43 -10.36 10.14
N ALA A 331 26.12 -11.45 9.82
CA ALA A 331 25.59 -12.51 8.99
C ALA A 331 26.17 -13.85 9.42
N GLU A 332 25.28 -14.82 9.65
CA GLU A 332 25.61 -16.20 9.95
C GLU A 332 24.95 -17.10 8.91
N ILE A 333 25.73 -18.02 8.34
CA ILE A 333 25.21 -19.11 7.51
C ILE A 333 25.08 -20.37 8.36
N ASP A 334 24.20 -21.28 7.97
CA ASP A 334 23.98 -22.56 8.67
C ASP A 334 23.53 -22.41 10.12
N PHE A 335 22.73 -21.37 10.38
CA PHE A 335 22.17 -21.08 11.71
C PHE A 335 21.47 -22.30 12.33
N THR A 336 20.90 -23.18 11.50
CA THR A 336 20.35 -24.47 11.92
C THR A 336 21.15 -25.65 11.36
N PRO A 337 21.12 -26.83 12.01
CA PRO A 337 21.86 -27.99 11.52
C PRO A 337 21.47 -28.41 10.09
N ARG A 338 22.47 -28.42 9.19
CA ARG A 338 22.33 -28.90 7.80
C ARG A 338 21.87 -30.35 7.65
N SER A 339 21.90 -31.13 8.73
CA SER A 339 21.36 -32.49 8.74
C SER A 339 19.83 -32.54 8.66
N ILE A 340 19.15 -31.40 8.89
CA ILE A 340 17.69 -31.28 8.89
C ILE A 340 17.23 -30.28 7.83
N THR A 341 17.84 -29.09 7.76
CA THR A 341 17.46 -28.02 6.83
C THR A 341 18.38 -27.98 5.62
N HIS A 342 17.83 -27.69 4.43
CA HIS A 342 18.65 -27.60 3.21
C HIS A 342 19.57 -26.38 3.22
N GLY A 343 19.10 -25.25 3.74
CA GLY A 343 19.93 -24.07 3.95
C GLY A 343 19.28 -23.10 4.94
N THR A 344 20.11 -22.43 5.74
CA THR A 344 19.65 -21.34 6.61
C THR A 344 20.65 -20.20 6.66
N GLY A 345 20.14 -18.99 6.84
CA GLY A 345 20.96 -17.80 7.05
C GLY A 345 20.28 -16.85 8.03
N LEU A 346 21.05 -16.32 8.97
CA LEU A 346 20.63 -15.27 9.89
C LEU A 346 21.32 -13.97 9.48
N PHE A 347 20.54 -12.99 9.05
CA PHE A 347 21.04 -11.68 8.70
C PHE A 347 20.57 -10.63 9.71
N THR A 348 21.49 -9.86 10.25
CA THR A 348 21.22 -8.79 11.20
C THR A 348 21.75 -7.46 10.67
N ARG A 349 20.88 -6.45 10.65
CA ARG A 349 21.24 -5.06 10.33
C ARG A 349 20.77 -4.16 11.47
N GLY A 350 21.69 -3.85 12.39
CA GLY A 350 21.39 -3.21 13.66
C GLY A 350 20.36 -4.00 14.46
N GLN A 351 19.19 -3.41 14.70
CA GLN A 351 18.10 -4.05 15.46
C GLN A 351 17.08 -4.80 14.59
N THR A 352 17.33 -4.90 13.28
CA THR A 352 16.48 -5.67 12.37
C THR A 352 17.17 -6.99 12.08
N GLN A 353 16.51 -8.11 12.39
CA GLN A 353 17.03 -9.44 12.14
C GLN A 353 16.05 -10.24 11.28
N ALA A 354 16.59 -11.02 10.35
CA ALA A 354 15.85 -11.93 9.50
C ALA A 354 16.51 -13.31 9.51
N LEU A 355 15.77 -14.32 9.95
CA LEU A 355 16.15 -15.73 9.81
C LEU A 355 15.45 -16.28 8.56
N SER A 356 16.24 -16.63 7.55
CA SER A 356 15.77 -17.22 6.30
C SER A 356 16.11 -18.70 6.24
N THR A 357 15.15 -19.50 5.78
CA THR A 357 15.32 -20.95 5.56
C THR A 357 14.98 -21.27 4.11
N LEU A 358 15.86 -22.05 3.48
CA LEU A 358 15.69 -22.56 2.13
C LEU A 358 15.30 -24.04 2.20
N THR A 359 14.32 -24.42 1.38
CA THR A 359 13.90 -25.82 1.19
C THR A 359 13.83 -26.12 -0.30
N LEU A 360 14.52 -27.17 -0.73
CA LEU A 360 14.47 -27.69 -2.09
C LEU A 360 13.42 -28.80 -2.18
N ALA A 361 12.70 -28.85 -3.29
CA ALA A 361 11.73 -29.88 -3.62
C ALA A 361 11.77 -30.19 -5.12
N PRO A 362 11.38 -31.39 -5.57
CA PRO A 362 11.33 -31.69 -7.00
C PRO A 362 10.21 -30.92 -7.70
N MET A 363 10.35 -30.69 -9.02
CA MET A 363 9.42 -29.85 -9.81
C MET A 363 7.96 -30.34 -9.86
N ASN A 364 7.69 -31.60 -9.50
CA ASN A 364 6.32 -32.10 -9.38
C ASN A 364 5.59 -31.56 -8.13
N GLU A 365 6.32 -30.98 -7.17
CA GLU A 365 5.79 -30.29 -5.99
C GLU A 365 5.66 -28.77 -6.21
N ALA A 366 5.95 -28.26 -7.41
CA ALA A 366 5.77 -26.86 -7.74
C ALA A 366 4.32 -26.41 -7.50
N GLN A 367 4.15 -25.21 -6.96
CA GLN A 367 2.83 -24.67 -6.64
C GLN A 367 2.08 -24.38 -7.95
N ILE A 368 0.90 -24.98 -8.10
CA ILE A 368 -0.01 -24.64 -9.20
C ILE A 368 -0.76 -23.36 -8.81
N ILE A 369 -0.65 -22.34 -9.66
CA ILE A 369 -1.38 -21.09 -9.53
C ILE A 369 -2.57 -21.13 -10.48
N ASP A 370 -3.76 -21.22 -9.91
CA ASP A 370 -5.04 -21.21 -10.61
C ASP A 370 -5.76 -19.89 -10.30
N GLY A 371 -5.72 -18.97 -11.25
CA GLY A 371 -6.28 -17.62 -11.16
C GLY A 371 -7.04 -17.23 -12.44
N LEU A 372 -7.16 -15.93 -12.70
CA LEU A 372 -7.78 -15.46 -13.96
C LEU A 372 -6.91 -15.79 -15.17
N ASN A 373 -5.58 -15.62 -15.04
CA ASN A 373 -4.59 -16.04 -16.02
C ASN A 373 -4.56 -17.56 -16.22
N ASP A 374 -3.94 -17.99 -17.30
CA ASP A 374 -3.66 -19.40 -17.54
C ASP A 374 -2.92 -20.05 -16.37
N GLU A 375 -3.28 -21.29 -16.11
CA GLU A 375 -2.70 -22.07 -15.03
C GLU A 375 -1.19 -22.22 -15.28
N TYR A 376 -0.39 -21.85 -14.29
CA TYR A 376 1.06 -22.01 -14.37
C TYR A 376 1.63 -22.60 -13.08
N LYS A 377 2.83 -23.17 -13.20
CA LYS A 377 3.58 -23.73 -12.08
C LYS A 377 4.62 -22.73 -11.60
N LYS A 378 4.49 -22.35 -10.34
CA LYS A 378 5.43 -21.48 -9.66
C LYS A 378 6.54 -22.32 -9.01
N ARG A 379 7.76 -22.18 -9.54
CA ARG A 379 8.93 -22.97 -9.09
C ARG A 379 9.66 -22.38 -7.88
N PHE A 380 9.51 -21.07 -7.65
CA PHE A 380 10.12 -20.37 -6.53
C PHE A 380 9.03 -19.74 -5.67
N MET A 381 9.12 -19.93 -4.36
CA MET A 381 8.15 -19.45 -3.39
C MET A 381 8.89 -18.73 -2.28
N HIS A 382 8.53 -17.48 -2.00
CA HIS A 382 9.10 -16.73 -0.90
C HIS A 382 8.02 -16.34 0.11
N HIS A 383 8.07 -16.96 1.29
CA HIS A 383 7.14 -16.68 2.39
C HIS A 383 7.80 -15.79 3.43
N TYR A 384 7.12 -14.71 3.78
CA TYR A 384 7.53 -13.78 4.83
C TYR A 384 6.54 -13.86 5.99
N ASN A 385 7.04 -14.09 7.20
CA ASN A 385 6.25 -14.10 8.43
C ASN A 385 6.79 -13.03 9.38
N PHE A 386 5.90 -12.30 10.05
CA PHE A 386 6.23 -11.22 10.97
C PHE A 386 5.59 -11.48 12.35
N PRO A 387 6.21 -12.33 13.18
CA PRO A 387 5.65 -12.69 14.48
C PRO A 387 5.69 -11.51 15.44
N GLN A 388 4.72 -11.41 16.37
CA GLN A 388 4.61 -10.25 17.27
C GLN A 388 5.81 -10.09 18.20
N TYR A 389 6.49 -11.19 18.55
CA TYR A 389 7.71 -11.12 19.35
C TYR A 389 8.84 -10.34 18.66
N SER A 390 8.81 -10.19 17.32
CA SER A 390 9.81 -9.40 16.59
C SER A 390 9.79 -7.92 16.93
N VAL A 391 8.66 -7.43 17.46
CA VAL A 391 8.47 -6.07 17.96
C VAL A 391 8.24 -6.03 19.48
N GLY A 392 8.40 -7.16 20.17
CA GLY A 392 8.20 -7.24 21.62
C GLY A 392 6.73 -7.17 22.07
N GLU A 393 5.78 -7.41 21.17
CA GLU A 393 4.34 -7.30 21.46
C GLU A 393 3.66 -8.67 21.55
N THR A 394 2.41 -8.67 22.04
CA THR A 394 1.51 -9.84 21.98
C THR A 394 0.42 -9.58 20.95
N GLY A 395 -0.11 -10.63 20.33
CA GLY A 395 -1.21 -10.49 19.38
C GLY A 395 -1.77 -11.82 18.91
N ARG A 396 -2.79 -11.75 18.06
CA ARG A 396 -3.41 -12.96 17.48
C ARG A 396 -2.43 -13.63 16.52
N TYR A 397 -2.05 -14.86 16.81
CA TYR A 397 -1.24 -15.68 15.90
C TYR A 397 -2.15 -16.47 14.97
N GLY A 398 -2.14 -16.15 13.67
CA GLY A 398 -3.09 -16.67 12.69
C GLY A 398 -2.50 -16.82 11.29
N ALA A 399 -3.36 -16.81 10.28
CA ALA A 399 -2.92 -16.81 8.88
C ALA A 399 -2.19 -15.49 8.53
N PRO A 400 -1.26 -15.50 7.56
CA PRO A 400 -0.52 -14.31 7.16
C PRO A 400 -1.44 -13.14 6.79
N GLY A 401 -1.12 -11.97 7.32
CA GLY A 401 -1.82 -10.72 7.01
C GLY A 401 -1.41 -10.15 5.66
N ARG A 402 -2.15 -9.13 5.19
CA ARG A 402 -1.88 -8.48 3.89
C ARG A 402 -0.46 -7.89 3.80
N ARG A 403 0.08 -7.38 4.92
CA ARG A 403 1.43 -6.82 4.97
C ARG A 403 2.50 -7.89 4.78
N GLU A 404 2.31 -9.06 5.40
CA GLU A 404 3.23 -10.18 5.28
C GLU A 404 3.27 -10.72 3.86
N ILE A 405 2.10 -10.90 3.24
CA ILE A 405 1.99 -11.29 1.83
C ILE A 405 2.68 -10.26 0.92
N GLY A 406 2.46 -8.97 1.17
CA GLY A 406 3.11 -7.89 0.41
C GLY A 406 4.64 -7.87 0.52
N HIS A 407 5.18 -8.00 1.74
CA HIS A 407 6.62 -8.08 1.94
C HIS A 407 7.22 -9.37 1.38
N GLY A 408 6.48 -10.49 1.45
CA GLY A 408 6.86 -11.76 0.85
C GLY A 408 7.02 -11.63 -0.66
N ALA A 409 6.03 -11.07 -1.35
CA ALA A 409 6.07 -10.82 -2.79
C ALA A 409 7.19 -9.84 -3.20
N LEU A 410 7.47 -8.82 -2.38
CA LEU A 410 8.59 -7.91 -2.62
C LEU A 410 9.94 -8.63 -2.59
N GLY A 411 10.17 -9.48 -1.57
CA GLY A 411 11.38 -10.30 -1.48
C GLY A 411 11.47 -11.32 -2.61
N GLU A 412 10.33 -11.91 -2.99
CA GLU A 412 10.26 -12.86 -4.11
C GLU A 412 10.70 -12.22 -5.42
N ARG A 413 10.10 -11.07 -5.76
CA ARG A 413 10.37 -10.35 -7.01
C ARG A 413 11.83 -9.92 -7.13
N ALA A 414 12.45 -9.53 -6.00
CA ALA A 414 13.86 -9.17 -5.96
C ALA A 414 14.78 -10.37 -6.20
N LEU A 415 14.50 -11.51 -5.54
CA LEU A 415 15.33 -12.72 -5.65
C LEU A 415 15.14 -13.45 -6.98
N GLU A 416 13.95 -13.37 -7.57
CA GLU A 416 13.65 -14.02 -8.85
C GLU A 416 14.59 -13.59 -9.98
N GLN A 417 15.09 -12.36 -9.94
CA GLN A 417 16.00 -11.81 -10.96
C GLN A 417 17.39 -12.45 -10.91
N VAL A 418 17.77 -13.06 -9.79
CA VAL A 418 19.08 -13.71 -9.58
C VAL A 418 18.97 -15.22 -9.43
N LEU A 419 17.79 -15.81 -9.67
CA LEU A 419 17.60 -17.25 -9.64
C LEU A 419 18.25 -17.90 -10.86
N PRO A 420 18.91 -19.06 -10.69
CA PRO A 420 19.39 -19.86 -11.82
C PRO A 420 18.23 -20.27 -12.72
N SER A 421 18.51 -20.46 -14.01
CA SER A 421 17.50 -20.94 -14.97
C SER A 421 17.07 -22.37 -14.63
N LEU A 422 15.90 -22.80 -15.13
CA LEU A 422 15.38 -24.16 -14.91
C LEU A 422 16.33 -25.25 -15.46
N GLU A 423 17.11 -24.92 -16.49
CA GLU A 423 18.09 -25.84 -17.08
C GLU A 423 19.33 -26.01 -16.20
N GLU A 424 19.66 -24.98 -15.42
CA GLU A 424 20.79 -24.99 -14.48
C GLU A 424 20.40 -25.57 -13.11
N PHE A 425 19.17 -25.30 -12.64
CA PHE A 425 18.65 -25.72 -11.33
C PHE A 425 17.12 -25.66 -11.25
#